data_AF-A0A1X7UQ19-F1
#
_entry.id   AF-A0A1X7UQ19-F1
#
_cell.length_a   1.000
_cell.length_b   1.000
_cell.length_c   1.000
_cell.angle_alpha   90.00
_cell.angle_beta   90.00
_cell.angle_gamma   90.00
#
_symmetry.space_group_name_H-M   'P 1'
#
loop_
_entity.id
_entity.type
_entity.pdbx_description
1 polymer ?
#
loop_
_entity_poly.entity_id
_entity_poly.type
_entity_poly.pdbx_seq_one_letter_code
_entity_poly.pdbx_strand_id
1 'polypeptide(L)'
;MEVQLMKQILMKKQAYHHSTVRYSFLKRLRRFRLMQKRKKSIFLILILVTTLSSQLHVERSLWVKERQSNFWQYIVNRTFNNKDWYENFRMRKETFMYLCKELDKEVRKKDTHLRCAITVELRVAITIWFLSTGTPYRVLAHLFGVSRSSICLIIRQVCTAIVKVLMRKYIKYPSGSALISVIDGFKAKCGFPNCGGAIDGSHIPISSPVEFHSDYYNRKGWYSMIIQAVADHKYRFLDIYIGWPGSVHDARVFVNSPIYNKGMDGNLFNGLT
;
A
#
# COMPACT_ATOMS: atom_id res chain seq x y z
N MET A 1 -53.05 27.44 75.22
CA MET A 1 -51.84 27.94 74.53
C MET A 1 -51.34 26.98 73.45
N GLU A 2 -51.47 25.65 73.62
CA GLU A 2 -51.00 24.63 72.67
C GLU A 2 -51.75 24.56 71.33
N VAL A 3 -53.07 24.77 71.30
CA VAL A 3 -53.88 24.66 70.07
C VAL A 3 -53.52 25.73 69.02
N GLN A 4 -53.12 26.92 69.46
CA GLN A 4 -52.77 28.04 68.58
C GLN A 4 -51.38 27.84 67.95
N LEU A 5 -50.45 27.25 68.70
CA LEU A 5 -49.13 26.86 68.23
C LEU A 5 -49.23 25.73 67.19
N MET A 6 -50.08 24.73 67.43
CA MET A 6 -50.36 23.64 66.48
C MET A 6 -50.91 24.16 65.14
N LYS A 7 -51.86 25.11 65.15
CA LYS A 7 -52.37 25.75 63.92
C LYS A 7 -51.29 26.51 63.16
N GLN A 8 -50.41 27.26 63.84
CA GLN A 8 -49.30 27.95 63.19
C GLN A 8 -48.28 27.00 62.58
N ILE A 9 -47.97 25.88 63.24
CA ILE A 9 -47.07 24.85 62.71
C ILE A 9 -47.67 24.21 61.46
N LEU A 10 -48.97 23.89 61.48
CA LEU A 10 -49.66 23.28 60.35
C LEU A 10 -49.69 24.21 59.13
N MET A 11 -49.99 25.49 59.35
CA MET A 11 -49.97 26.54 58.32
C MET A 11 -48.58 26.72 57.72
N LYS A 12 -47.52 26.75 58.56
CA LYS A 12 -46.12 26.81 58.07
C LYS A 12 -45.74 25.55 57.29
N LYS A 13 -46.19 24.37 57.71
CA LYS A 13 -45.92 23.09 57.04
C LYS A 13 -46.63 23.02 55.68
N GLN A 14 -47.88 23.49 55.58
CA GLN A 14 -48.60 23.61 54.31
C GLN A 14 -47.94 24.63 53.38
N ALA A 15 -47.57 25.82 53.88
CA ALA A 15 -46.87 26.83 53.08
C ALA A 15 -45.50 26.32 52.57
N TYR A 16 -44.74 25.63 53.42
CA TYR A 16 -43.47 24.99 53.04
C TYR A 16 -43.67 23.92 51.97
N HIS A 17 -44.67 23.05 52.12
CA HIS A 17 -45.01 22.04 51.12
C HIS A 17 -45.41 22.67 49.78
N HIS A 18 -46.28 23.69 49.79
CA HIS A 18 -46.71 24.41 48.60
C HIS A 18 -45.55 25.11 47.89
N SER A 19 -44.61 25.70 48.66
CA SER A 19 -43.40 26.33 48.12
C SER A 19 -42.44 25.32 47.48
N THR A 20 -42.32 24.12 48.07
CA THR A 20 -41.45 23.04 47.57
C THR A 20 -42.02 22.42 46.29
N VAL A 21 -43.34 22.21 46.23
CA VAL A 21 -44.06 21.77 45.03
C VAL A 21 -43.96 22.82 43.92
N ARG A 22 -44.11 24.11 44.24
CA ARG A 22 -43.96 25.20 43.26
C ARG A 22 -42.51 25.30 42.74
N TYR A 23 -41.51 25.15 43.61
CA TYR A 23 -40.10 25.14 43.21
C TYR A 23 -39.76 23.95 42.30
N SER A 24 -40.23 22.74 42.63
CA SER A 24 -40.00 21.55 41.81
C SER A 24 -40.69 21.66 40.44
N PHE A 25 -41.89 22.21 40.39
CA PHE A 25 -42.62 22.51 39.15
C PHE A 25 -41.89 23.53 38.26
N LEU A 26 -41.44 24.66 38.83
CA LEU A 26 -40.68 25.69 38.10
C LEU A 26 -39.32 25.16 37.61
N LYS A 27 -38.63 24.33 38.40
CA LYS A 27 -37.39 23.66 38.00
C LYS A 27 -37.62 22.70 36.82
N ARG A 28 -38.74 21.97 36.81
CA ARG A 28 -39.15 21.09 35.70
C ARG A 28 -39.45 21.89 34.42
N LEU A 29 -40.19 23.00 34.53
CA LEU A 29 -40.46 23.90 33.40
C LEU A 29 -39.18 24.52 32.81
N ARG A 30 -38.24 24.96 33.67
CA ARG A 30 -36.95 25.52 33.23
C ARG A 30 -36.11 24.49 32.47
N ARG A 31 -36.06 23.24 32.97
CA ARG A 31 -35.42 22.11 32.28
C ARG A 31 -36.09 21.82 30.93
N PHE A 32 -37.42 21.81 30.87
CA PHE A 32 -38.16 21.58 29.62
C PHE A 32 -37.86 22.67 28.57
N ARG A 33 -37.84 23.95 28.96
CA ARG A 33 -37.48 25.06 28.06
C ARG A 33 -36.03 24.97 27.55
N LEU A 34 -35.08 24.60 28.42
CA LEU A 34 -33.68 24.36 28.04
C LEU A 34 -33.54 23.19 27.05
N MET A 35 -34.27 22.09 27.29
CA MET A 35 -34.32 20.94 26.37
C MET A 35 -34.92 21.33 25.02
N GLN A 36 -35.99 22.12 25.00
CA GLN A 36 -36.56 22.64 23.74
C GLN A 36 -35.60 23.57 23.00
N LYS A 37 -34.88 24.47 23.69
CA LYS A 37 -33.85 25.32 23.07
C LYS A 37 -32.72 24.47 22.47
N ARG A 38 -32.21 23.48 23.20
CA ARG A 38 -31.19 22.55 22.70
C ARG A 38 -31.69 21.76 21.48
N LYS A 39 -32.92 21.22 21.52
CA LYS A 39 -33.52 20.53 20.37
C LYS A 39 -33.64 21.45 19.15
N LYS A 40 -34.08 22.70 19.33
CA LYS A 40 -34.14 23.70 18.25
C LYS A 40 -32.75 24.06 17.70
N SER A 41 -31.75 24.24 18.56
CA SER A 41 -30.37 24.50 18.14
C SER A 41 -29.76 23.32 17.38
N ILE A 42 -29.97 22.09 17.84
CA ILE A 42 -29.51 20.88 17.15
C ILE A 42 -30.20 20.75 15.78
N PHE A 43 -31.50 21.02 15.71
CA PHE A 43 -32.25 20.98 14.46
C PHE A 43 -31.77 22.03 13.45
N LEU A 44 -31.49 23.26 13.91
CA LEU A 44 -30.90 24.32 13.09
C LEU A 44 -29.50 23.95 12.58
N ILE A 45 -28.65 23.36 13.41
CA ILE A 45 -27.33 22.87 13.01
C ILE A 45 -27.47 21.75 11.96
N LEU A 46 -28.41 20.83 12.14
CA LEU A 46 -28.66 19.75 11.18
C LEU A 46 -29.08 20.30 9.82
N ILE A 47 -30.01 21.26 9.80
CA ILE A 47 -30.42 21.96 8.56
C ILE A 47 -29.21 22.61 7.90
N LEU A 48 -28.42 23.38 8.67
CA LEU A 48 -27.23 24.07 8.17
C LEU A 48 -26.24 23.08 7.51
N VAL A 49 -25.95 21.96 8.19
CA VAL A 49 -25.07 20.90 7.67
C VAL A 49 -25.62 20.31 6.38
N THR A 50 -26.92 20.02 6.30
CA THR A 50 -27.52 19.48 5.08
C THR A 50 -27.48 20.48 3.92
N THR A 51 -27.73 21.76 4.17
CA THR A 51 -27.69 22.81 3.13
C THR A 51 -26.27 23.08 2.62
N LEU A 52 -25.28 23.07 3.51
CA LEU A 52 -23.87 23.15 3.11
C LEU A 52 -23.43 21.90 2.33
N SER A 53 -23.89 20.72 2.75
CA SER A 53 -23.60 19.46 2.04
C SER A 53 -24.22 19.43 0.63
N SER A 54 -25.42 19.99 0.45
CA SER A 54 -26.05 20.11 -0.87
C SER A 54 -25.35 21.12 -1.77
N GLN A 55 -24.80 22.22 -1.22
CA GLN A 55 -24.02 23.19 -1.99
C GLN A 55 -22.65 22.64 -2.43
N LEU A 56 -22.10 21.67 -1.68
CA LEU A 56 -20.88 20.96 -2.04
C LEU A 56 -21.14 19.70 -2.88
N HIS A 57 -22.39 19.42 -3.24
CA HIS A 57 -22.72 18.25 -4.04
C HIS A 57 -22.26 18.50 -5.49
N VAL A 58 -21.02 18.13 -5.79
CA VAL A 58 -20.57 17.92 -7.17
C VAL A 58 -21.39 16.75 -7.71
N GLU A 59 -22.41 17.03 -8.53
CA GLU A 59 -23.08 15.99 -9.30
C GLU A 59 -22.02 15.24 -10.11
N ARG A 60 -21.90 13.94 -9.87
CA ARG A 60 -21.08 13.09 -10.73
C ARG A 60 -21.82 12.98 -12.06
N SER A 61 -21.39 13.74 -13.06
CA SER A 61 -21.99 13.71 -14.40
C SER A 61 -21.99 12.32 -15.04
N LEU A 62 -21.07 11.44 -14.62
CA LEU A 62 -20.96 10.07 -15.10
C LEU A 62 -20.54 9.12 -13.97
N TRP A 63 -21.31 8.04 -13.80
CA TRP A 63 -20.98 6.98 -12.84
C TRP A 63 -19.77 6.15 -13.28
N VAL A 64 -19.70 5.79 -14.56
CA VAL A 64 -18.56 5.14 -15.20
C VAL A 64 -18.34 5.75 -16.58
N LYS A 65 -17.14 6.27 -16.82
CA LYS A 65 -16.71 6.66 -18.17
C LYS A 65 -16.33 5.40 -18.94
N GLU A 66 -17.00 5.15 -20.06
CA GLU A 66 -16.63 4.09 -21.00
C GLU A 66 -15.22 4.33 -21.54
N ARG A 67 -14.42 3.27 -21.60
CA ARG A 67 -13.03 3.33 -22.07
C ARG A 67 -12.79 2.13 -22.97
N GLN A 68 -12.06 2.36 -24.05
CA GLN A 68 -11.69 1.29 -24.97
C GLN A 68 -10.72 0.33 -24.28
N SER A 69 -11.05 -0.97 -24.28
CA SER A 69 -10.21 -2.06 -23.77
C SER A 69 -9.54 -2.87 -24.89
N ASN A 70 -9.66 -2.38 -26.14
CA ASN A 70 -9.32 -3.16 -27.33
C ASN A 70 -7.85 -3.57 -27.38
N PHE A 71 -6.96 -2.72 -26.85
CA PHE A 71 -5.54 -2.98 -26.82
C PHE A 71 -5.19 -4.29 -26.11
N TRP A 72 -5.66 -4.51 -24.88
CA TRP A 72 -5.36 -5.75 -24.17
C TRP A 72 -6.05 -6.96 -24.80
N GLN A 73 -7.34 -6.82 -25.13
CA GLN A 73 -8.17 -7.95 -25.56
C GLN A 73 -7.84 -8.44 -26.98
N TYR A 74 -7.56 -7.52 -27.90
CA TYR A 74 -7.39 -7.84 -29.32
C TYR A 74 -5.96 -7.68 -29.80
N ILE A 75 -5.22 -6.67 -29.33
CA ILE A 75 -3.84 -6.46 -29.79
C ILE A 75 -2.91 -7.39 -29.00
N VAL A 76 -2.75 -7.18 -27.69
CA VAL A 76 -1.76 -7.94 -26.91
C VAL A 76 -2.06 -9.44 -26.91
N ASN A 77 -3.31 -9.85 -26.69
CA ASN A 77 -3.62 -11.26 -26.56
C ASN A 77 -3.61 -12.05 -27.89
N ARG A 78 -3.88 -11.39 -29.03
CA ARG A 78 -4.03 -12.08 -30.32
C ARG A 78 -2.90 -11.81 -31.31
N THR A 79 -2.27 -10.64 -31.29
CA THR A 79 -1.31 -10.25 -32.33
C THR A 79 0.14 -10.25 -31.85
N PHE A 80 0.41 -10.11 -30.55
CA PHE A 80 1.79 -10.04 -30.06
C PHE A 80 2.53 -11.37 -30.22
N ASN A 81 3.70 -11.31 -30.83
CA ASN A 81 4.66 -12.41 -30.90
C ASN A 81 5.63 -12.37 -29.69
N ASN A 82 6.55 -13.33 -29.61
CA ASN A 82 7.51 -13.40 -28.50
C ASN A 82 8.39 -12.16 -28.37
N LYS A 83 8.78 -11.52 -29.47
CA LYS A 83 9.57 -10.29 -29.46
C LYS A 83 8.77 -9.15 -28.84
N ASP A 84 7.52 -8.96 -29.25
CA ASP A 84 6.64 -7.93 -28.70
C ASP A 84 6.43 -8.12 -27.19
N TRP A 85 6.26 -9.38 -26.75
CA TRP A 85 6.15 -9.72 -25.33
C TRP A 85 7.43 -9.38 -24.56
N TYR A 86 8.61 -9.69 -25.10
CA TYR A 86 9.87 -9.32 -24.47
C TYR A 86 10.10 -7.81 -24.40
N GLU A 87 9.79 -7.06 -25.46
CA GLU A 87 9.97 -5.62 -25.49
C GLU A 87 9.06 -4.91 -24.47
N ASN A 88 7.80 -5.34 -24.37
CA ASN A 88 6.79 -4.64 -23.55
C ASN A 88 6.64 -5.19 -22.13
N PHE A 89 6.85 -6.50 -21.93
CA PHE A 89 6.66 -7.17 -20.63
C PHE A 89 7.96 -7.77 -20.06
N ARG A 90 9.08 -7.72 -20.79
CA ARG A 90 10.37 -8.33 -20.40
C ARG A 90 10.31 -9.83 -20.14
N MET A 91 9.30 -10.51 -20.67
CA MET A 91 9.09 -11.95 -20.51
C MET A 91 8.24 -12.50 -21.64
N ARG A 92 8.25 -13.83 -21.83
CA ARG A 92 7.33 -14.49 -22.77
C ARG A 92 5.92 -14.57 -22.21
N LYS A 93 4.94 -14.78 -23.08
CA LYS A 93 3.53 -14.97 -22.71
C LYS A 93 3.34 -16.12 -21.72
N GLU A 94 4.06 -17.23 -21.89
CA GLU A 94 3.95 -18.39 -21.01
C GLU A 94 4.42 -18.07 -19.59
N THR A 95 5.54 -17.33 -19.47
CA THR A 95 6.05 -16.86 -18.18
C THR A 95 5.08 -15.89 -17.51
N PHE A 96 4.46 -15.02 -18.30
CA PHE A 96 3.41 -14.12 -17.82
C PHE A 96 2.17 -14.89 -17.30
N MET A 97 1.70 -15.90 -18.03
CA MET A 97 0.57 -16.72 -17.60
C MET A 97 0.90 -17.53 -16.35
N TYR A 98 2.13 -18.05 -16.25
CA TYR A 98 2.64 -18.68 -15.03
C TYR A 98 2.59 -17.71 -13.84
N LEU A 99 3.08 -16.47 -14.04
CA LEU A 99 3.03 -15.42 -13.02
C LEU A 99 1.59 -15.10 -12.58
N CYS A 100 0.65 -14.99 -13.52
CA CYS A 100 -0.76 -14.77 -13.21
C CYS A 100 -1.32 -15.88 -12.33
N LYS A 101 -0.98 -17.15 -12.62
CA LYS A 101 -1.42 -18.31 -11.83
C LYS A 101 -0.86 -18.28 -10.41
N GLU A 102 0.41 -17.96 -10.23
CA GLU A 102 1.03 -17.89 -8.90
C GLU A 102 0.42 -16.75 -8.05
N LEU A 103 0.07 -15.63 -8.68
CA LEU A 103 -0.47 -14.45 -8.00
C LEU A 103 -2.00 -14.48 -7.83
N ASP A 104 -2.68 -15.45 -8.42
CA ASP A 104 -4.14 -15.49 -8.53
C ASP A 104 -4.84 -15.28 -7.18
N LYS A 105 -4.44 -16.07 -6.18
CA LYS A 105 -5.05 -16.07 -4.84
C LYS A 105 -4.96 -14.71 -4.14
N GLU A 106 -3.88 -13.97 -4.36
CA GLU A 106 -3.63 -12.67 -3.69
C GLU A 106 -4.21 -11.49 -4.46
N VAL A 107 -4.24 -11.56 -5.79
CA VAL A 107 -4.60 -10.43 -6.66
C VAL A 107 -6.08 -10.43 -7.04
N ARG A 108 -6.72 -11.61 -7.10
CA ARG A 108 -8.12 -11.78 -7.54
C ARG A 108 -9.07 -10.94 -6.69
N LYS A 109 -10.04 -10.31 -7.39
CA LYS A 109 -11.14 -9.57 -6.77
C LYS A 109 -12.45 -10.24 -7.15
N LYS A 110 -13.49 -10.00 -6.35
CA LYS A 110 -14.83 -10.53 -6.57
C LYS A 110 -15.65 -9.54 -7.37
N ASP A 111 -16.51 -10.08 -8.22
CA ASP A 111 -17.53 -9.30 -8.88
C ASP A 111 -18.52 -8.76 -7.84
N THR A 112 -19.11 -7.61 -8.17
CA THR A 112 -20.13 -6.96 -7.35
C THR A 112 -21.37 -6.79 -8.21
N HIS A 113 -22.55 -6.63 -7.59
CA HIS A 113 -23.79 -6.35 -8.33
C HIS A 113 -23.70 -5.12 -9.24
N LEU A 114 -22.79 -4.20 -8.93
CA LEU A 114 -22.59 -2.96 -9.68
C LEU A 114 -21.56 -3.10 -10.82
N ARG A 115 -20.54 -3.96 -10.66
CA ARG A 115 -19.46 -4.08 -11.65
C ARG A 115 -18.73 -5.42 -11.57
N CYS A 116 -18.28 -5.88 -12.73
CA CYS A 116 -17.30 -6.95 -12.83
C CYS A 116 -15.92 -6.47 -12.33
N ALA A 117 -15.20 -7.37 -11.68
CA ALA A 117 -13.83 -7.16 -11.27
C ALA A 117 -12.91 -7.16 -12.49
N ILE A 118 -11.88 -6.32 -12.43
CA ILE A 118 -10.78 -6.38 -13.39
C ILE A 118 -10.07 -7.72 -13.19
N THR A 119 -9.89 -8.48 -14.27
CA THR A 119 -9.32 -9.84 -14.21
C THR A 119 -7.88 -9.83 -13.69
N VAL A 120 -7.41 -10.97 -13.19
CA VAL A 120 -6.05 -11.11 -12.65
C VAL A 120 -5.02 -10.80 -13.74
N GLU A 121 -5.22 -11.33 -14.94
CA GLU A 121 -4.34 -11.14 -16.08
C GLU A 121 -4.21 -9.67 -16.43
N LEU A 122 -5.32 -8.93 -16.51
CA LEU A 122 -5.29 -7.50 -16.82
C LEU A 122 -4.59 -6.70 -15.70
N ARG A 123 -4.80 -7.06 -14.43
CA ARG A 123 -4.13 -6.41 -13.29
C ARG A 123 -2.62 -6.64 -13.30
N VAL A 124 -2.20 -7.88 -13.56
CA VAL A 124 -0.78 -8.23 -13.67
C VAL A 124 -0.16 -7.58 -14.90
N ALA A 125 -0.86 -7.57 -16.04
CA ALA A 125 -0.39 -6.93 -17.28
C ALA A 125 -0.10 -5.44 -17.11
N ILE A 126 -1.05 -4.69 -16.52
CA ILE A 126 -0.88 -3.27 -16.22
C ILE A 126 0.39 -3.05 -15.37
N THR A 127 0.60 -3.91 -14.38
CA THR A 127 1.73 -3.77 -13.45
C THR A 127 3.06 -4.10 -14.12
N ILE A 128 3.15 -5.21 -14.84
CA ILE A 128 4.38 -5.61 -15.53
C ILE A 128 4.72 -4.63 -16.64
N TRP A 129 3.74 -4.13 -17.40
CA TRP A 129 3.95 -3.08 -18.39
C TRP A 129 4.55 -1.83 -17.75
N PHE A 130 3.97 -1.39 -16.62
CA PHE A 130 4.48 -0.23 -15.88
C PHE A 130 5.93 -0.43 -15.43
N LEU A 131 6.26 -1.57 -14.82
CA LEU A 131 7.62 -1.89 -14.36
C LEU A 131 8.62 -2.03 -15.52
N SER A 132 8.17 -2.47 -16.69
CA SER A 132 9.03 -2.73 -17.85
C SER A 132 9.37 -1.47 -18.65
N THR A 133 8.44 -0.51 -18.69
CA THR A 133 8.49 0.66 -19.59
C THR A 133 8.54 2.00 -18.87
N GLY A 134 8.15 2.07 -17.59
CA GLY A 134 7.97 3.33 -16.89
C GLY A 134 6.83 4.20 -17.40
N THR A 135 5.89 3.62 -18.17
CA THR A 135 4.80 4.37 -18.83
C THR A 135 3.95 5.14 -17.79
N PRO A 136 3.67 6.45 -17.99
CA PRO A 136 2.85 7.23 -17.07
C PRO A 136 1.43 6.67 -16.90
N TYR A 137 0.85 6.81 -15.70
CA TYR A 137 -0.50 6.31 -15.40
C TYR A 137 -1.59 6.82 -16.33
N ARG A 138 -1.42 8.03 -16.88
CA ARG A 138 -2.33 8.60 -17.88
C ARG A 138 -2.39 7.73 -19.12
N VAL A 139 -1.24 7.34 -19.66
CA VAL A 139 -1.14 6.55 -20.90
C VAL A 139 -1.65 5.13 -20.64
N LEU A 140 -1.26 4.51 -19.52
CA LEU A 140 -1.79 3.20 -19.12
C LEU A 140 -3.32 3.19 -19.00
N ALA A 141 -3.91 4.28 -18.51
CA ALA A 141 -5.37 4.39 -18.40
C ALA A 141 -6.08 4.39 -19.75
N HIS A 142 -5.46 5.00 -20.76
CA HIS A 142 -5.98 4.99 -22.13
C HIS A 142 -5.75 3.64 -22.81
N LEU A 143 -4.57 3.04 -22.64
CA LEU A 143 -4.22 1.76 -23.26
C LEU A 143 -5.07 0.61 -22.71
N PHE A 144 -5.15 0.44 -21.39
CA PHE A 144 -5.81 -0.71 -20.77
C PHE A 144 -7.29 -0.48 -20.47
N GLY A 145 -7.82 0.73 -20.73
CA GLY A 145 -9.22 1.07 -20.47
C GLY A 145 -9.59 1.13 -18.99
N VAL A 146 -8.62 1.36 -18.09
CA VAL A 146 -8.82 1.38 -16.63
C VAL A 146 -8.61 2.80 -16.08
N SER A 147 -9.34 3.21 -15.03
CA SER A 147 -9.14 4.54 -14.44
C SER A 147 -7.74 4.71 -13.84
N ARG A 148 -7.18 5.92 -13.89
CA ARG A 148 -5.84 6.23 -13.33
C ARG A 148 -5.73 5.86 -11.84
N SER A 149 -6.78 6.14 -11.07
CA SER A 149 -6.86 5.78 -9.66
C SER A 149 -6.80 4.26 -9.44
N SER A 150 -7.53 3.50 -10.27
CA SER A 150 -7.53 2.03 -10.19
C SER A 150 -6.17 1.46 -10.60
N ILE A 151 -5.52 2.01 -11.62
CA ILE A 151 -4.17 1.59 -12.05
C ILE A 151 -3.15 1.78 -10.91
N CYS A 152 -3.13 2.95 -10.26
CA CYS A 152 -2.24 3.20 -9.13
C CYS A 152 -2.44 2.16 -8.01
N LEU A 153 -3.71 1.85 -7.67
CA LEU A 153 -4.03 0.82 -6.68
C LEU A 153 -3.63 -0.58 -7.13
N ILE A 154 -3.87 -0.93 -8.40
CA ILE A 154 -3.53 -2.22 -8.99
C ILE A 154 -2.02 -2.44 -8.91
N ILE A 155 -1.21 -1.49 -9.39
CA ILE A 155 0.25 -1.58 -9.39
C ILE A 155 0.76 -1.86 -7.98
N ARG A 156 0.32 -1.07 -6.99
CA ARG A 156 0.74 -1.27 -5.59
C ARG A 156 0.33 -2.65 -5.05
N GLN A 157 -0.90 -3.08 -5.31
CA GLN A 157 -1.42 -4.37 -4.84
C GLN A 157 -0.68 -5.55 -5.48
N VAL A 158 -0.41 -5.50 -6.78
CA VAL A 158 0.29 -6.56 -7.50
C VAL A 158 1.77 -6.60 -7.10
N CYS A 159 2.46 -5.45 -6.98
CA CYS A 159 3.84 -5.43 -6.46
C CYS A 159 3.93 -6.03 -5.06
N THR A 160 2.97 -5.70 -4.17
CA THR A 160 2.90 -6.28 -2.82
C THR A 160 2.70 -7.79 -2.89
N ALA A 161 1.82 -8.27 -3.77
CA ALA A 161 1.59 -9.71 -3.97
C ALA A 161 2.84 -10.43 -4.52
N ILE A 162 3.56 -9.83 -5.48
CA ILE A 162 4.81 -10.35 -6.03
C ILE A 162 5.84 -10.55 -4.92
N VAL A 163 6.06 -9.52 -4.09
CA VAL A 163 7.00 -9.61 -2.97
C VAL A 163 6.55 -10.68 -1.98
N LYS A 164 5.27 -10.70 -1.60
CA LYS A 164 4.72 -11.65 -0.62
C LYS A 164 4.85 -13.10 -1.07
N VAL A 165 4.52 -13.41 -2.33
CA VAL A 165 4.44 -14.79 -2.84
C VAL A 165 5.77 -15.28 -3.40
N LEU A 166 6.51 -14.44 -4.13
CA LEU A 166 7.62 -14.88 -4.96
C LEU A 166 9.00 -14.59 -4.37
N MET A 167 9.14 -13.56 -3.52
CA MET A 167 10.46 -13.13 -3.01
C MET A 167 11.21 -14.30 -2.35
N ARG A 168 10.57 -15.01 -1.40
CA ARG A 168 11.19 -16.15 -0.69
C ARG A 168 11.42 -17.38 -1.57
N LYS A 169 10.69 -17.50 -2.68
CA LYS A 169 10.80 -18.63 -3.62
C LYS A 169 12.03 -18.49 -4.51
N TYR A 170 12.30 -17.28 -4.99
CA TYR A 170 13.34 -17.02 -5.99
C TYR A 170 14.60 -16.37 -5.44
N ILE A 171 14.48 -15.46 -4.46
CA ILE A 171 15.63 -14.79 -3.85
C ILE A 171 15.99 -15.56 -2.57
N LYS A 172 16.93 -16.48 -2.74
CA LYS A 172 17.49 -17.28 -1.65
C LYS A 172 18.96 -17.55 -1.92
N TYR A 173 19.77 -17.41 -0.88
CA TYR A 173 21.17 -17.78 -0.96
C TYR A 173 21.30 -19.30 -1.15
N PRO A 174 22.15 -19.79 -2.07
CA PRO A 174 22.28 -21.21 -2.34
C PRO A 174 23.03 -21.92 -1.20
N SER A 175 22.78 -23.21 -1.03
CA SER A 175 23.49 -24.10 -0.09
C SER A 175 23.77 -25.46 -0.72
N GLY A 176 24.73 -26.21 -0.17
CA GLY A 176 25.12 -27.55 -0.65
C GLY A 176 25.47 -27.58 -2.14
N SER A 177 24.89 -28.52 -2.88
CA SER A 177 25.16 -28.71 -4.32
C SER A 177 24.83 -27.48 -5.19
N ALA A 178 23.83 -26.68 -4.79
CA ALA A 178 23.49 -25.46 -5.50
C ALA A 178 24.58 -24.40 -5.36
N LEU A 179 25.24 -24.31 -4.20
CA LEU A 179 26.35 -23.41 -3.95
C LEU A 179 27.59 -23.82 -4.75
N ILE A 180 27.90 -25.13 -4.77
CA ILE A 180 28.99 -25.69 -5.60
C ILE A 180 28.77 -25.33 -7.07
N SER A 181 27.54 -25.49 -7.57
CA SER A 181 27.18 -25.10 -8.94
C SER A 181 27.41 -23.60 -9.22
N VAL A 182 27.21 -22.74 -8.21
CA VAL A 182 27.49 -21.31 -8.34
C VAL A 182 28.99 -21.04 -8.41
N ILE A 183 29.77 -21.66 -7.52
CA ILE A 183 31.23 -21.56 -7.46
C ILE A 183 31.88 -22.02 -8.77
N ASP A 184 31.48 -23.20 -9.26
CA ASP A 184 31.98 -23.74 -10.52
C ASP A 184 31.63 -22.84 -11.71
N GLY A 185 30.42 -22.26 -11.69
CA GLY A 185 29.99 -21.33 -12.72
C GLY A 185 30.80 -20.03 -12.75
N PHE A 186 31.19 -19.49 -11.60
CA PHE A 186 32.09 -18.32 -11.52
C PHE A 186 33.51 -18.67 -11.97
N LYS A 187 34.03 -19.83 -11.56
CA LYS A 187 35.33 -20.33 -12.01
C LYS A 187 35.36 -20.50 -13.53
N ALA A 188 34.32 -21.10 -14.11
CA ALA A 188 34.25 -21.36 -15.55
C ALA A 188 34.07 -20.08 -16.38
N LYS A 189 33.23 -19.14 -15.94
CA LYS A 189 32.93 -17.92 -16.72
C LYS A 189 33.91 -16.77 -16.50
N CYS A 190 34.38 -16.61 -15.27
CA CYS A 190 35.15 -15.43 -14.84
C CYS A 190 36.56 -15.78 -14.36
N GLY A 191 36.91 -17.07 -14.29
CA GLY A 191 38.21 -17.51 -13.75
C GLY A 191 38.36 -17.29 -12.24
N PHE A 192 37.28 -16.97 -11.52
CA PHE A 192 37.33 -16.60 -10.11
C PHE A 192 36.91 -17.79 -9.21
N PRO A 193 37.87 -18.51 -8.60
CA PRO A 193 37.57 -19.68 -7.78
C PRO A 193 36.92 -19.30 -6.44
N ASN A 194 36.23 -20.26 -5.81
CA ASN A 194 35.62 -20.12 -4.47
C ASN A 194 34.64 -18.93 -4.32
N CYS A 195 33.95 -18.57 -5.41
CA CYS A 195 33.01 -17.45 -5.43
C CYS A 195 31.56 -17.91 -5.33
N GLY A 196 30.91 -17.63 -4.20
CA GLY A 196 29.49 -17.95 -4.00
C GLY A 196 28.51 -16.88 -4.52
N GLY A 197 29.01 -15.72 -4.93
CA GLY A 197 28.18 -14.60 -5.39
C GLY A 197 28.98 -13.30 -5.51
N ALA A 198 28.54 -12.43 -6.41
CA ALA A 198 29.06 -11.08 -6.56
C ALA A 198 28.11 -10.09 -5.87
N ILE A 199 28.64 -9.25 -4.98
CA ILE A 199 27.88 -8.27 -4.21
C ILE A 199 28.17 -6.85 -4.72
N ASP A 200 27.13 -6.06 -4.90
CA ASP A 200 27.28 -4.64 -5.26
C ASP A 200 26.07 -3.80 -4.80
N GLY A 201 26.30 -2.49 -4.69
CA GLY A 201 25.29 -1.47 -4.38
C GLY A 201 24.83 -0.71 -5.63
N SER A 202 23.56 -0.36 -5.69
CA SER A 202 23.01 0.50 -6.73
C SER A 202 22.05 1.53 -6.16
N HIS A 203 22.03 2.72 -6.76
CA HIS A 203 21.14 3.81 -6.37
C HIS A 203 19.87 3.78 -7.24
N ILE A 204 18.71 3.63 -6.61
CA ILE A 204 17.40 3.74 -7.24
C ILE A 204 16.88 5.17 -7.11
N PRO A 205 16.61 5.88 -8.23
CA PRO A 205 16.07 7.23 -8.19
C PRO A 205 14.73 7.30 -7.47
N ILE A 206 14.57 8.31 -6.63
CA ILE A 206 13.31 8.63 -5.97
C ILE A 206 12.98 10.10 -6.14
N SER A 207 11.71 10.45 -5.97
CA SER A 207 11.32 11.83 -5.70
C SER A 207 11.86 12.26 -4.32
N SER A 208 12.15 13.55 -4.15
CA SER A 208 12.56 14.09 -2.85
C SER A 208 11.53 13.68 -1.78
N PRO A 209 11.96 13.01 -0.69
CA PRO A 209 11.08 12.78 0.43
C PRO A 209 10.80 14.11 1.15
N VAL A 210 9.68 14.16 1.88
CA VAL A 210 9.26 15.35 2.65
C VAL A 210 10.10 15.47 3.92
N GLU A 211 10.35 14.34 4.57
CA GLU A 211 11.15 14.25 5.80
C GLU A 211 12.57 13.77 5.46
N PHE A 212 13.57 14.30 6.18
CA PHE A 212 14.98 13.89 6.05
C PHE A 212 15.50 13.90 4.60
N HIS A 213 15.07 14.87 3.79
CA HIS A 213 15.37 14.89 2.35
C HIS A 213 16.88 14.84 2.04
N SER A 214 17.70 15.51 2.87
CA SER A 214 19.17 15.52 2.77
C SER A 214 19.77 14.13 2.75
N ASP A 215 19.21 13.20 3.53
CA ASP A 215 19.76 11.86 3.72
C ASP A 215 19.65 11.03 2.44
N TYR A 216 18.66 11.33 1.60
CA TYR A 216 18.45 10.66 0.33
C TYR A 216 19.22 11.32 -0.82
N TYR A 217 19.80 12.50 -0.60
CA TYR A 217 20.59 13.20 -1.62
C TYR A 217 21.99 12.58 -1.73
N ASN A 218 22.27 11.94 -2.87
CA ASN A 218 23.53 11.22 -3.04
C ASN A 218 24.67 12.13 -3.52
N ARG A 219 25.90 11.59 -3.48
CA ARG A 219 27.12 12.26 -3.96
C ARG A 219 27.10 12.66 -5.44
N LYS A 220 26.18 12.11 -6.24
CA LYS A 220 25.99 12.42 -7.67
C LYS A 220 24.98 13.55 -7.90
N GLY A 221 24.45 14.16 -6.83
CA GLY A 221 23.58 15.33 -6.92
C GLY A 221 22.09 15.01 -7.18
N TRP A 222 21.61 13.82 -6.85
CA TRP A 222 20.20 13.44 -7.00
C TRP A 222 19.68 12.56 -5.86
N TYR A 223 18.35 12.55 -5.68
CA TYR A 223 17.68 11.80 -4.61
C TYR A 223 17.58 10.32 -4.95
N SER A 224 18.02 9.44 -4.04
CA SER A 224 18.05 8.00 -4.26
C SER A 224 17.89 7.17 -3.00
N MET A 225 17.48 5.92 -3.18
CA MET A 225 17.59 4.85 -2.19
C MET A 225 18.59 3.80 -2.67
N ILE A 226 19.35 3.21 -1.76
CA ILE A 226 20.32 2.17 -2.08
C ILE A 226 19.63 0.80 -2.04
N ILE A 227 19.95 -0.02 -3.05
CA ILE A 227 19.80 -1.47 -3.05
C ILE A 227 21.18 -2.10 -3.08
N GLN A 228 21.47 -2.96 -2.12
CA GLN A 228 22.56 -3.92 -2.20
C GLN A 228 21.99 -5.23 -2.70
N ALA A 229 22.67 -5.88 -3.64
CA ALA A 229 22.26 -7.17 -4.14
C ALA A 229 23.45 -8.10 -4.31
N VAL A 230 23.21 -9.40 -4.11
CA VAL A 230 24.15 -10.46 -4.46
C VAL A 230 23.61 -11.21 -5.65
N ALA A 231 24.43 -11.40 -6.68
CA ALA A 231 24.08 -12.12 -7.89
C ALA A 231 25.00 -13.33 -8.14
N ASP A 232 24.45 -14.35 -8.79
CA ASP A 232 25.22 -15.51 -9.25
C ASP A 232 25.83 -15.31 -10.64
N HIS A 233 26.60 -16.29 -11.10
CA HIS A 233 27.22 -16.32 -12.43
C HIS A 233 26.21 -16.37 -13.61
N LYS A 234 24.90 -16.48 -13.34
CA LYS A 234 23.80 -16.42 -14.32
C LYS A 234 23.02 -15.11 -14.21
N TYR A 235 23.55 -14.12 -13.49
CA TYR A 235 22.91 -12.83 -13.27
C TYR A 235 21.58 -12.91 -12.50
N ARG A 236 21.40 -13.96 -11.67
CA ARG A 236 20.22 -14.12 -10.82
C ARG A 236 20.53 -13.61 -9.42
N PHE A 237 19.60 -12.84 -8.85
CA PHE A 237 19.72 -12.37 -7.48
C PHE A 237 19.59 -13.53 -6.48
N LEU A 238 20.59 -13.64 -5.60
CA LEU A 238 20.66 -14.60 -4.49
C LEU A 238 20.19 -13.96 -3.18
N ASP A 239 20.50 -12.69 -2.98
CA ASP A 239 20.13 -11.90 -1.80
C ASP A 239 19.94 -10.44 -2.20
N ILE A 240 19.04 -9.73 -1.50
CA ILE A 240 18.81 -8.30 -1.68
C ILE A 240 18.62 -7.63 -0.33
N TYR A 241 19.16 -6.42 -0.19
CA TYR A 241 19.00 -5.57 0.98
C TYR A 241 18.74 -4.13 0.53
N ILE A 242 17.55 -3.62 0.86
CA ILE A 242 16.98 -2.40 0.27
C ILE A 242 16.55 -1.44 1.37
N GLY A 243 16.63 -0.14 1.10
CA GLY A 243 15.94 0.89 1.87
C GLY A 243 16.87 1.91 2.54
N TRP A 244 18.17 1.82 2.28
CA TRP A 244 19.13 2.77 2.82
C TRP A 244 19.06 4.12 2.08
N PRO A 245 19.22 5.25 2.77
CA PRO A 245 19.28 6.55 2.13
C PRO A 245 20.48 6.69 1.18
N GLY A 246 20.30 7.42 0.08
CA GLY A 246 21.30 7.60 -0.98
C GLY A 246 22.60 8.30 -0.60
N SER A 247 22.65 8.98 0.54
CA SER A 247 23.91 9.57 1.05
C SER A 247 24.83 8.55 1.72
N VAL A 248 24.31 7.36 2.06
CA VAL A 248 25.04 6.37 2.85
C VAL A 248 26.09 5.65 2.00
N HIS A 249 27.28 5.43 2.57
CA HIS A 249 28.35 4.68 1.91
C HIS A 249 28.04 3.18 1.82
N ASP A 250 28.38 2.55 0.68
CA ASP A 250 28.16 1.12 0.43
C ASP A 250 28.74 0.22 1.52
N ALA A 251 29.92 0.55 2.05
CA ALA A 251 30.53 -0.19 3.16
C ALA A 251 29.64 -0.20 4.42
N ARG A 252 28.96 0.91 4.71
CA ARG A 252 28.02 0.99 5.84
C ARG A 252 26.77 0.17 5.54
N VAL A 253 26.25 0.22 4.32
CA VAL A 253 25.11 -0.63 3.91
C VAL A 253 25.47 -2.11 4.06
N PHE A 254 26.67 -2.49 3.65
CA PHE A 254 27.16 -3.87 3.74
C PHE A 254 27.28 -4.36 5.18
N VAL A 255 27.96 -3.64 6.06
CA VAL A 255 28.13 -4.04 7.48
C VAL A 255 26.78 -4.18 8.19
N ASN A 256 25.77 -3.40 7.81
CA ASN A 256 24.42 -3.50 8.39
C ASN A 256 23.51 -4.52 7.69
N SER A 257 23.98 -5.17 6.61
CA SER A 257 23.17 -6.11 5.85
C SER A 257 23.12 -7.50 6.53
N PRO A 258 21.98 -8.22 6.45
CA PRO A 258 21.87 -9.57 7.04
C PRO A 258 22.91 -10.57 6.51
N ILE A 259 23.35 -10.40 5.26
CA ILE A 259 24.36 -11.28 4.66
C ILE A 259 25.75 -11.10 5.29
N TYR A 260 26.10 -9.89 5.73
CA TYR A 260 27.35 -9.65 6.45
C TYR A 260 27.39 -10.41 7.77
N ASN A 261 26.31 -10.33 8.55
CA ASN A 261 26.19 -11.08 9.82
C ASN A 261 26.33 -12.59 9.58
N LYS A 262 25.65 -13.14 8.56
CA LYS A 262 25.82 -14.57 8.19
C LYS A 262 27.26 -14.94 7.85
N GLY A 263 28.00 -14.03 7.21
CA GLY A 263 29.42 -14.21 6.91
C GLY A 263 30.27 -14.21 8.18
N MET A 264 30.04 -13.26 9.10
CA MET A 264 30.76 -13.17 10.37
C MET A 264 30.48 -14.37 11.29
N ASP A 265 29.25 -14.89 11.27
CA ASP A 265 28.85 -16.06 12.05
C ASP A 265 29.35 -17.39 11.44
N GLY A 266 30.05 -17.35 10.29
CA GLY A 266 30.50 -18.55 9.57
C GLY A 266 29.37 -19.34 8.89
N ASN A 267 28.15 -18.82 8.90
CA ASN A 267 26.93 -19.52 8.45
C ASN A 267 26.60 -19.30 6.96
N LEU A 268 27.36 -18.46 6.26
CA LEU A 268 27.06 -18.08 4.87
C LEU A 268 27.22 -19.24 3.89
N PHE A 269 28.20 -20.11 4.10
CA PHE A 269 28.56 -21.22 3.21
C PHE A 269 28.32 -22.60 3.84
N ASN A 270 27.25 -22.73 4.63
CA ASN A 270 26.92 -23.99 5.28
C ASN A 270 26.62 -25.11 4.26
N GLY A 271 27.20 -26.29 4.49
CA GLY A 271 27.01 -27.48 3.64
C GLY A 271 28.08 -27.70 2.55
N LEU A 272 29.22 -27.01 2.63
CA LEU A 272 30.46 -27.37 1.93
C LEU A 272 31.30 -28.28 2.85
N THR A 273 30.90 -29.54 2.98
CA THR A 273 31.67 -30.60 3.63
C THR A 273 31.86 -31.74 2.64
#